data_AF-A0A7C3D743-F1
#
_entry.id   AF-A0A7C3D743-F1
#
_cell.length_a   1.000
_cell.length_b   1.000
_cell.length_c   1.000
_cell.angle_alpha   90.00
_cell.angle_beta   90.00
_cell.angle_gamma   90.00
#
_symmetry.space_group_name_H-M   'P 1'
#
loop_
_entity.id
_entity.type
_entity.pdbx_description
1 polymer ?
#
loop_
_entity_poly.entity_id
_entity_poly.type
_entity_poly.pdbx_seq_one_letter_code
_entity_poly.pdbx_strand_id
1 'polypeptide(L)'
;KNRGVHVRVLLSAPQEQLSEATGVQIRIFLRDGGEVLDAPDPAALAETGVVVDGLVGYALTGPPSGRVAELIALTNRFEGPVVSLDVPSGVDATTGQRPGAAVVPTHILTLALPKTGLAEQPGALFLGDIGIPSGIWQRVGVDFAWPERQSWVVELLRP
;
A
#
# COMPACT_ATOMS: atom_id res chain seq x y z
N LYS A 1 14.44 -7.18 -1.71
CA LYS A 1 15.09 -8.46 -2.07
C LYS A 1 16.09 -8.32 -3.24
N ASN A 2 15.68 -8.11 -4.49
CA ASN A 2 16.60 -7.95 -5.64
C ASN A 2 17.61 -6.79 -5.53
N ARG A 3 17.40 -5.85 -4.60
CA ARG A 3 18.31 -4.75 -4.27
C ARG A 3 19.08 -4.97 -2.95
N GLY A 4 19.24 -6.21 -2.50
CA GLY A 4 19.96 -6.55 -1.26
C GLY A 4 19.19 -6.31 0.04
N VAL A 5 17.94 -5.82 -0.03
CA VAL A 5 17.08 -5.62 1.16
C VAL A 5 16.46 -6.94 1.59
N HIS A 6 16.55 -7.25 2.89
CA HIS A 6 15.84 -8.36 3.52
C HIS A 6 14.34 -8.05 3.56
N VAL A 7 13.51 -8.93 2.97
CA VAL A 7 12.06 -8.72 2.85
C VAL A 7 11.34 -9.94 3.40
N ARG A 8 10.40 -9.70 4.30
CA ARG A 8 9.47 -10.68 4.86
C ARG A 8 8.05 -10.23 4.55
N VAL A 9 7.17 -11.17 4.22
CA VAL A 9 5.77 -10.89 3.86
C VAL A 9 4.83 -11.56 4.85
N LEU A 10 3.88 -10.80 5.40
CA LEU A 10 2.73 -11.32 6.13
C LEU A 10 1.51 -11.26 5.23
N LEU A 11 0.83 -12.38 5.05
CA LEU A 11 -0.39 -12.48 4.25
C LEU A 11 -1.63 -12.26 5.12
N SER A 12 -2.64 -11.59 4.59
CA SER A 12 -3.95 -11.40 5.25
C SER A 12 -4.88 -12.61 5.13
N ALA A 13 -4.54 -13.58 4.29
CA ALA A 13 -5.27 -14.83 4.10
C ALA A 13 -4.30 -15.98 3.76
N PRO A 14 -4.70 -17.26 3.93
CA PRO A 14 -3.94 -18.40 3.45
C PRO A 14 -3.64 -18.32 1.94
N GLN A 15 -2.54 -18.94 1.50
CA GLN A 15 -2.08 -18.84 0.12
C GLN A 15 -3.12 -19.38 -0.89
N GLU A 16 -3.94 -20.35 -0.47
CA GLU A 16 -4.99 -20.98 -1.27
C GLU A 16 -6.19 -20.05 -1.53
N GLN A 17 -6.32 -18.99 -0.73
CA GLN A 17 -7.41 -18.01 -0.81
C GLN A 17 -6.97 -16.71 -1.51
N LEU A 18 -5.70 -16.61 -1.91
CA LEU A 18 -5.21 -15.46 -2.65
C LEU A 18 -5.83 -15.41 -4.05
N SER A 19 -6.01 -14.19 -4.57
CA SER A 19 -6.32 -14.01 -5.99
C SER A 19 -5.23 -14.65 -6.86
N GLU A 20 -5.57 -15.00 -8.10
CA GLU A 20 -4.60 -15.55 -9.04
C GLU A 20 -3.37 -14.65 -9.19
N ALA A 21 -3.60 -13.33 -9.34
CA ALA A 21 -2.54 -12.34 -9.48
C ALA A 21 -1.61 -12.31 -8.26
N THR A 22 -2.17 -12.24 -7.05
CA THR A 22 -1.37 -12.24 -5.80
C THR A 22 -0.63 -13.57 -5.63
N GLY A 23 -1.28 -14.70 -5.93
CA GLY A 23 -0.67 -16.03 -5.87
C GLY A 23 0.51 -16.18 -6.82
N VAL A 24 0.45 -15.63 -8.04
CA VAL A 24 1.60 -15.56 -8.96
C VAL A 24 2.77 -14.80 -8.34
N GLN A 25 2.52 -13.62 -7.77
CA GLN A 25 3.56 -12.79 -7.17
C GLN A 25 4.23 -13.46 -5.96
N ILE A 26 3.45 -14.11 -5.10
CA ILE A 26 3.99 -14.88 -3.97
C ILE A 26 4.87 -16.04 -4.46
N ARG A 27 4.45 -16.78 -5.50
CA ARG A 27 5.30 -17.84 -6.06
C ARG A 27 6.62 -17.31 -6.62
N ILE A 28 6.62 -16.16 -7.28
CA ILE A 28 7.85 -15.51 -7.78
C ILE A 28 8.73 -15.12 -6.60
N PHE A 29 8.16 -14.47 -5.59
CA PHE A 29 8.88 -14.04 -4.40
C PHE A 29 9.53 -15.21 -3.64
N LEU A 30 8.79 -16.31 -3.42
CA LEU A 30 9.31 -17.51 -2.76
C LEU A 30 10.39 -18.21 -3.58
N ARG A 31 10.23 -18.31 -4.91
CA ARG A 31 11.27 -18.89 -5.80
C ARG A 31 12.58 -18.12 -5.76
N ASP A 32 12.48 -16.82 -5.49
CA ASP A 32 13.61 -15.95 -5.34
C ASP A 32 14.19 -16.01 -3.91
N GLY A 33 13.72 -16.90 -3.04
CA GLY A 33 14.20 -17.03 -1.65
C GLY A 33 13.61 -16.00 -0.70
N GLY A 34 12.49 -15.38 -1.05
CA GLY A 34 11.70 -14.56 -0.14
C GLY A 34 11.05 -15.38 0.98
N GLU A 35 10.75 -14.73 2.09
CA GLU A 35 10.17 -15.36 3.27
C GLU A 35 8.73 -14.87 3.50
N VAL A 36 7.79 -15.82 3.64
CA VAL A 36 6.42 -15.54 4.10
C VAL A 36 6.32 -15.99 5.55
N LEU A 37 5.90 -15.09 6.43
CA LEU A 37 5.71 -15.37 7.84
C LEU A 37 4.29 -15.89 8.10
N ASP A 38 4.17 -16.92 8.93
CA ASP A 38 2.88 -17.48 9.32
C ASP A 38 2.14 -16.57 10.31
N ALA A 39 2.89 -15.92 11.19
CA ALA A 39 2.37 -15.07 12.25
C ALA A 39 3.23 -13.80 12.42
N PRO A 40 2.61 -12.71 12.88
CA PRO A 40 3.36 -11.52 13.25
C PRO A 40 4.24 -11.81 14.47
N ASP A 41 5.52 -11.50 14.36
CA ASP A 41 6.48 -11.58 15.46
C ASP A 41 6.86 -10.15 15.92
N PRO A 42 6.52 -9.74 17.14
CA PRO A 42 6.94 -8.44 17.68
C PRO A 42 8.46 -8.23 17.68
N ALA A 43 9.27 -9.29 17.83
CA ALA A 43 10.72 -9.18 17.74
C ALA A 43 11.16 -8.84 16.31
N ALA A 44 10.48 -9.41 15.31
CA ALA A 44 10.72 -9.08 13.90
C ALA A 44 10.43 -7.60 13.59
N LEU A 45 9.46 -6.96 14.26
CA LEU A 45 9.21 -5.52 14.11
C LEU A 45 10.35 -4.67 14.66
N ALA A 46 11.00 -5.07 15.75
CA ALA A 46 12.10 -4.31 16.35
C ALA A 46 13.32 -4.19 15.40
N GLU A 47 13.52 -5.19 14.54
CA GLU A 47 14.59 -5.21 13.53
C GLU A 47 14.13 -4.68 12.15
N THR A 48 12.86 -4.28 12.03
CA THR A 48 12.30 -3.82 10.76
C THR A 48 12.66 -2.35 10.52
N GLY A 49 13.25 -2.05 9.36
CA GLY A 49 13.56 -0.68 8.97
C GLY A 49 12.39 0.10 8.34
N VAL A 50 11.43 -0.61 7.73
CA VAL A 50 10.25 -0.04 7.08
C VAL A 50 9.13 -1.08 7.00
N VAL A 51 7.89 -0.67 7.25
CA VAL A 51 6.70 -1.49 6.98
C VAL A 51 6.02 -0.97 5.73
N VAL A 52 5.67 -1.90 4.83
CA VAL A 52 4.90 -1.61 3.62
C VAL A 52 3.50 -2.18 3.79
N ASP A 53 2.51 -1.29 3.81
CA ASP A 53 1.09 -1.64 3.85
C ASP A 53 0.55 -1.80 2.43
N GLY A 54 0.13 -3.03 2.11
CA GLY A 54 -0.59 -3.38 0.89
C GLY A 54 -1.72 -4.35 1.17
N LEU A 55 -2.38 -4.23 2.33
CA LEU A 55 -3.38 -5.20 2.80
C LEU A 55 -4.72 -5.09 2.05
N VAL A 56 -5.16 -3.87 1.74
CA VAL A 56 -6.48 -3.61 1.13
C VAL A 56 -6.38 -2.73 -0.12
N GLY A 57 -5.70 -1.59 -0.05
CA GLY A 57 -5.71 -0.58 -1.12
C GLY A 57 -7.07 0.10 -1.27
N TYR A 58 -7.47 0.47 -2.49
CA TYR A 58 -8.70 1.23 -2.74
C TYR A 58 -10.01 0.43 -2.59
N ALA A 59 -9.95 -0.91 -2.53
CA ALA A 59 -11.11 -1.79 -2.63
C ALA A 59 -11.78 -2.10 -1.27
N LEU A 60 -11.73 -1.17 -0.32
CA LEU A 60 -12.29 -1.37 1.02
C LEU A 60 -13.81 -1.61 0.96
N THR A 61 -14.26 -2.73 1.52
CA THR A 61 -15.69 -3.04 1.68
C THR A 61 -16.03 -3.16 3.16
N GLY A 62 -16.43 -2.04 3.76
CA GLY A 62 -16.77 -1.95 5.19
C GLY A 62 -15.56 -1.94 6.13
N PRO A 63 -15.78 -1.98 7.46
CA PRO A 63 -14.70 -1.96 8.46
C PRO A 63 -13.78 -3.19 8.32
N PRO A 64 -12.45 -3.03 8.38
CA PRO A 64 -11.54 -4.16 8.45
C PRO A 64 -11.86 -5.08 9.64
N SER A 65 -11.73 -6.39 9.43
CA SER A 65 -12.02 -7.41 10.43
C SER A 65 -11.03 -8.58 10.34
N GLY A 66 -11.07 -9.47 11.34
CA GLY A 66 -10.22 -10.65 11.44
C GLY A 66 -8.73 -10.32 11.27
N ARG A 67 -8.05 -11.14 10.46
CA ARG A 67 -6.60 -11.02 10.24
C ARG A 67 -6.18 -9.68 9.62
N VAL A 68 -7.02 -9.04 8.80
CA VAL A 68 -6.71 -7.70 8.26
C VAL A 68 -6.66 -6.68 9.40
N ALA A 69 -7.65 -6.67 10.30
CA ALA A 69 -7.67 -5.76 11.44
C ALA A 69 -6.48 -6.01 12.40
N GLU A 70 -6.11 -7.27 12.61
CA GLU A 70 -4.92 -7.65 13.41
C GLU A 70 -3.62 -7.11 12.81
N LEU A 71 -3.43 -7.25 11.49
CA LEU A 71 -2.24 -6.75 10.80
C LEU A 71 -2.20 -5.22 10.76
N ILE A 72 -3.35 -4.54 10.63
CA ILE A 72 -3.43 -3.09 10.78
C ILE A 72 -3.01 -2.66 12.19
N ALA A 73 -3.54 -3.32 13.22
CA ALA A 73 -3.20 -3.00 14.61
C ALA A 73 -1.70 -3.23 14.90
N LEU A 74 -1.12 -4.29 14.35
CA LEU A 74 0.32 -4.55 14.42
C LEU A 74 1.13 -3.44 13.71
N THR A 75 0.71 -3.05 12.51
CA THR A 75 1.37 -2.01 11.72
C THR A 75 1.43 -0.70 12.49
N ASN A 76 0.33 -0.32 13.15
CA ASN A 76 0.25 0.90 13.95
C ASN A 76 1.07 0.85 15.26
N ARG A 77 1.60 -0.31 15.66
CA ARG A 77 2.55 -0.42 16.79
C ARG A 77 4.00 -0.22 16.36
N PHE A 78 4.28 -0.25 15.06
CA PHE A 78 5.62 -0.02 14.55
C PHE A 78 5.95 1.48 14.64
N GLU A 79 7.04 1.83 15.33
CA GLU A 79 7.45 3.22 15.55
C GLU A 79 8.24 3.82 14.38
N GLY A 80 8.61 2.99 13.39
CA GLY A 80 9.39 3.42 12.22
C GLY A 80 8.53 3.83 11.01
N PRO A 81 9.17 4.03 9.84
CA PRO A 81 8.47 4.42 8.62
C PRO A 81 7.45 3.38 8.15
N VAL A 82 6.20 3.82 7.98
CA VAL A 82 5.12 3.04 7.36
C VAL A 82 4.80 3.66 6.00
N VAL A 83 4.84 2.84 4.94
CA VAL A 83 4.50 3.22 3.56
C VAL A 83 3.25 2.47 3.13
N SER A 84 2.14 3.18 2.92
CA SER A 84 0.93 2.58 2.35
C SER A 84 0.94 2.67 0.82
N LEU A 85 0.68 1.55 0.16
CA LEU A 85 0.53 1.47 -1.29
C LEU A 85 -0.92 1.76 -1.68
N ASP A 86 -1.08 2.69 -2.60
CA ASP A 86 -2.33 3.20 -3.16
C ASP A 86 -3.21 3.99 -2.17
N VAL A 87 -3.78 3.32 -1.17
CA VAL A 87 -4.62 3.90 -0.13
C VAL A 87 -4.29 3.17 1.18
N PRO A 88 -4.13 3.89 2.32
CA PRO A 88 -3.85 3.23 3.59
C PRO A 88 -4.96 2.24 3.94
N SER A 89 -4.59 1.02 4.30
CA SER A 89 -5.57 -0.03 4.55
C SER A 89 -6.52 0.37 5.67
N GLY A 90 -7.82 0.23 5.43
CA GLY A 90 -8.89 0.68 6.34
C GLY A 90 -9.37 2.12 6.13
N VAL A 91 -8.82 2.85 5.16
CA VAL A 91 -9.31 4.15 4.71
C VAL A 91 -10.20 3.99 3.48
N ASP A 92 -11.36 4.66 3.49
CA ASP A 92 -12.20 4.78 2.31
C ASP A 92 -11.55 5.72 1.28
N ALA A 93 -11.29 5.19 0.09
CA ALA A 93 -10.61 5.90 -1.01
C ALA A 93 -11.33 7.18 -1.47
N THR A 94 -12.65 7.30 -1.25
CA THR A 94 -13.43 8.43 -1.75
C THR A 94 -13.62 9.50 -0.68
N THR A 95 -13.99 9.07 0.52
CA THR A 95 -14.41 9.95 1.62
C THR A 95 -13.30 10.21 2.63
N GLY A 96 -12.26 9.37 2.68
CA GLY A 96 -11.22 9.42 3.70
C GLY A 96 -11.65 8.90 5.07
N GLN A 97 -12.89 8.41 5.20
CA GLN A 97 -13.39 7.84 6.45
C GLN A 97 -12.65 6.56 6.83
N ARG A 98 -12.56 6.33 8.14
CA ARG A 98 -11.94 5.14 8.75
C ARG A 98 -13.02 4.39 9.52
N PRO A 99 -13.83 3.55 8.85
CA PRO A 99 -14.99 2.91 9.49
C PRO A 99 -14.62 1.87 10.56
N GLY A 100 -13.32 1.61 10.76
CA GLY A 100 -12.78 0.75 11.80
C GLY A 100 -11.27 0.99 11.97
N ALA A 101 -10.51 -0.08 12.17
CA ALA A 101 -9.05 0.01 12.20
C ALA A 101 -8.53 0.50 10.85
N ALA A 102 -7.59 1.45 10.86
CA ALA A 102 -6.92 1.94 9.67
C ALA A 102 -5.44 2.17 9.94
N VAL A 103 -4.60 1.90 8.93
CA VAL A 103 -3.16 2.18 9.00
C VAL A 103 -2.94 3.69 9.08
N VAL A 104 -2.01 4.10 9.95
CA VAL A 104 -1.52 5.48 10.05
C VAL A 104 -0.13 5.55 9.41
N PRO A 105 -0.03 5.86 8.10
CA PRO A 105 1.23 5.83 7.41
C PRO A 105 2.05 7.10 7.62
N THR A 106 3.37 6.96 7.47
CA THR A 106 4.27 8.11 7.31
C THR A 106 4.34 8.57 5.85
N HIS A 107 4.12 7.65 4.90
CA HIS A 107 4.17 7.91 3.46
C HIS A 107 3.05 7.14 2.76
N ILE A 108 2.46 7.74 1.73
CA ILE A 108 1.44 7.11 0.88
C ILE A 108 1.92 7.20 -0.56
N LEU A 109 2.03 6.06 -1.25
CA LEU A 109 2.30 6.03 -2.69
C LEU A 109 1.00 5.71 -3.44
N THR A 110 0.26 6.75 -3.83
CA THR A 110 -0.98 6.60 -4.61
C THR A 110 -0.67 6.29 -6.08
N LEU A 111 -1.45 5.39 -6.70
CA LEU A 111 -1.27 4.99 -8.10
C LEU A 111 -2.34 5.61 -9.00
N ALA A 112 -2.04 5.73 -10.29
CA ALA A 112 -2.88 6.31 -11.35
C ALA A 112 -3.20 7.80 -11.14
N LEU A 113 -4.11 8.12 -10.20
CA LEU A 113 -4.44 9.47 -9.75
C LEU A 113 -4.64 9.49 -8.23
N PRO A 114 -4.47 10.65 -7.58
CA PRO A 114 -4.76 10.80 -6.17
C PRO A 114 -6.24 10.55 -5.89
N LYS A 115 -6.50 9.61 -4.97
CA LYS A 115 -7.84 9.35 -4.46
C LYS A 115 -8.29 10.53 -3.61
N THR A 116 -9.56 10.95 -3.73
CA THR A 116 -10.10 12.12 -3.00
C THR A 116 -10.04 11.93 -1.48
N GLY A 117 -10.21 10.70 -1.00
CA GLY A 117 -10.11 10.36 0.42
C GLY A 117 -8.70 10.49 1.01
N LEU A 118 -7.67 10.77 0.20
CA LEU A 118 -6.29 10.95 0.64
C LEU A 118 -5.93 12.40 1.03
N ALA A 119 -6.82 13.36 0.76
CA ALA A 119 -6.55 14.79 0.95
C ALA A 119 -6.16 15.12 2.40
N GLU A 120 -6.85 14.51 3.38
CA GLU A 120 -6.63 14.77 4.81
C GLU A 120 -5.93 13.61 5.53
N GLN A 121 -5.46 12.59 4.80
CA GLN A 121 -4.77 11.46 5.44
C GLN A 121 -3.36 11.87 5.89
N PRO A 122 -2.89 11.38 7.05
CA PRO A 122 -1.55 11.67 7.52
C PRO A 122 -0.47 11.10 6.59
N GLY A 123 0.75 11.61 6.73
CA GLY A 123 1.92 11.16 5.98
C GLY A 123 2.11 11.89 4.65
N ALA A 124 3.34 11.88 4.14
CA ALA A 124 3.68 12.49 2.86
C ALA A 124 3.04 11.72 1.70
N LEU A 125 2.43 12.43 0.74
CA LEU A 125 1.69 11.83 -0.36
C LEU A 125 2.54 11.86 -1.63
N PHE A 126 2.69 10.72 -2.28
CA PHE A 126 3.43 10.56 -3.52
C PHE A 126 2.52 9.96 -4.57
N LEU A 127 2.62 10.45 -5.80
CA LEU A 127 1.99 9.85 -6.97
C LEU A 127 3.01 8.99 -7.70
N GLY A 128 2.66 7.74 -7.98
CA GLY A 128 3.45 6.81 -8.80
C GLY A 128 2.92 6.70 -10.22
N ASP A 129 3.80 6.80 -11.21
CA ASP A 129 3.48 6.51 -12.61
C ASP A 129 3.48 5.00 -12.84
N ILE A 130 2.34 4.49 -13.28
CA ILE A 130 2.14 3.07 -13.63
C ILE A 130 2.02 2.86 -15.14
N GLY A 131 2.35 3.88 -15.94
CA GLY A 131 2.41 3.81 -17.40
C GLY A 131 1.06 3.99 -18.10
N ILE A 132 0.11 4.72 -17.49
CA ILE A 132 -1.17 5.02 -18.15
C ILE A 132 -0.91 6.00 -19.30
N PRO A 133 -1.24 5.64 -20.56
CA PRO A 133 -0.99 6.52 -21.70
C PRO A 133 -1.78 7.83 -21.59
N SER A 134 -1.17 8.95 -21.97
CA SER A 134 -1.78 10.29 -21.85
C SER A 134 -3.12 10.43 -22.56
N GLY A 135 -3.31 9.76 -23.70
CA GLY A 135 -4.57 9.75 -24.43
C GLY A 135 -5.74 9.09 -23.68
N ILE A 136 -5.47 8.30 -22.64
CA ILE A 136 -6.53 7.71 -21.80
C ILE A 136 -7.14 8.79 -20.91
N TRP A 137 -6.34 9.68 -20.32
CA TRP A 137 -6.84 10.78 -19.49
C TRP A 137 -7.80 11.69 -20.24
N GLN A 138 -7.43 12.06 -21.48
CA GLN A 138 -8.28 12.85 -22.37
C GLN A 138 -9.62 12.18 -22.67
N ARG A 139 -9.62 10.86 -22.90
CA ARG A 139 -10.85 10.09 -23.18
C ARG A 139 -11.80 10.03 -21.99
N VAL A 140 -11.28 10.08 -20.77
CA VAL A 140 -12.10 10.09 -19.54
C VAL A 140 -12.37 11.51 -19.03
N GLY A 141 -12.03 12.54 -19.82
CA GLY A 141 -12.31 13.94 -19.47
C GLY A 141 -11.43 14.49 -18.34
N VAL A 142 -10.28 13.89 -18.10
CA VAL A 142 -9.32 14.33 -17.08
C VAL A 142 -8.17 15.08 -17.76
N ASP A 143 -7.99 16.34 -17.39
CA ASP A 143 -6.83 17.13 -17.78
C ASP A 143 -5.65 16.82 -16.84
N PHE A 144 -4.89 15.79 -17.18
CA PHE A 144 -3.72 15.36 -16.43
C PHE A 144 -2.53 15.12 -17.36
N ALA A 145 -1.40 15.72 -16.99
CA ALA A 145 -0.11 15.45 -17.59
C ALA A 145 0.89 15.11 -16.48
N TRP A 146 1.71 14.08 -16.70
CA TRP A 146 2.76 13.72 -15.76
C TRP A 146 3.78 14.86 -15.65
N PRO A 147 4.09 15.34 -14.43
CA PRO A 147 4.85 16.57 -14.24
C PRO A 147 6.33 16.44 -14.64
N GLU A 148 6.94 15.26 -14.52
CA GLU A 148 8.39 15.08 -14.74
C GLU A 148 8.74 13.82 -15.53
N ARG A 149 9.21 13.97 -16.77
CA ARG A 149 9.49 12.85 -17.69
C ARG A 149 10.57 11.85 -17.24
N GLN A 150 11.35 12.16 -16.21
CA GLN A 150 12.46 11.32 -15.72
C GLN A 150 12.23 10.73 -14.32
N SER A 151 11.10 11.03 -13.68
CA SER A 151 10.74 10.43 -12.41
C SER A 151 9.49 9.57 -12.55
N TRP A 152 9.50 8.41 -11.89
CA TRP A 152 8.34 7.51 -11.77
C TRP A 152 7.51 7.82 -10.52
N VAL A 153 7.99 8.73 -9.66
CA VAL A 153 7.35 9.10 -8.40
C VAL A 153 7.50 10.59 -8.17
N VAL A 154 6.43 11.29 -7.84
CA VAL A 154 6.46 12.71 -7.48
C VAL A 154 5.75 12.94 -6.16
N GLU A 155 6.30 13.80 -5.31
CA GLU A 155 5.62 14.22 -4.08
C GLU A 155 4.51 15.21 -4.43
N LEU A 156 3.35 15.02 -3.81
CA LEU A 156 2.21 15.92 -3.92
C LEU A 156 2.15 16.81 -2.70
N LEU A 157 2.39 18.10 -2.91
CA LEU A 157 2.23 19.11 -1.88
C LEU A 157 0.74 19.28 -1.59
N ARG A 158 0.36 19.11 -0.32
CA ARG A 158 -0.98 19.44 0.16
C ARG A 158 -1.00 20.93 0.55
N PRO A 159 -2.06 21.67 0.18
CA PRO A 159 -2.22 23.08 0.56
C PRO A 159 -2.32 23.27 2.08
#